data_AF-A0AAV4USR3-F1
#
_entry.id   AF-A0AAV4USR3-F1
#
_cell.length_a   1.000
_cell.length_b   1.000
_cell.length_c   1.000
_cell.angle_alpha   90.00
_cell.angle_beta   90.00
_cell.angle_gamma   90.00
#
_symmetry.space_group_name_H-M   'P 1'
#
loop_
_entity.id
_entity.type
_entity.pdbx_description
1 polymer ?
#
loop_
_entity_poly.entity_id
_entity_poly.type
_entity_poly.pdbx_seq_one_letter_code
_entity_poly.pdbx_strand_id
1 'polypeptide(L)'
;MMTARRELTDFERGMHNIPPWTAQWSPALNDRDRRRLQRVVNSNGQATLRQITAEINVGRTRDLSVRTVRRNLAFLGYSSRRPTRVPLLTERHRLQRLSWAREHIGWSLDEWKTLA
;
A
#
# COMPACT_ATOMS: atom_id res chain seq x y z
N MET A 1 -5.71 -12.37 -2.50
CA MET A 1 -5.04 -11.30 -3.27
C MET A 1 -5.36 -9.97 -2.60
N MET A 2 -4.45 -9.42 -1.79
CA MET A 2 -4.66 -8.13 -1.13
C MET A 2 -4.28 -7.02 -2.11
N THR A 3 -5.27 -6.34 -2.64
CA THR A 3 -5.14 -5.14 -3.47
C THR A 3 -4.58 -4.01 -2.61
N ALA A 4 -3.33 -3.61 -2.87
CA ALA A 4 -2.79 -2.36 -2.35
C ALA A 4 -3.57 -1.21 -2.99
N ARG A 5 -4.63 -0.74 -2.34
CA ARG A 5 -5.44 0.38 -2.80
C ARG A 5 -4.70 1.66 -2.43
N ARG A 6 -4.21 2.38 -3.45
CA ARG A 6 -3.70 3.76 -3.36
C ARG A 6 -4.84 4.63 -2.84
N GLU A 7 -4.74 5.12 -1.62
CA GLU A 7 -5.61 6.21 -1.17
C GLU A 7 -5.00 7.52 -1.64
N LEU A 8 -5.78 8.30 -2.40
CA LEU A 8 -5.43 9.64 -2.83
C LEU A 8 -5.37 10.51 -1.56
N THR A 9 -4.17 10.77 -1.06
CA THR A 9 -3.99 11.59 0.14
C THR A 9 -4.35 13.05 -0.14
N ASP A 10 -4.77 13.81 0.87
CA ASP A 10 -5.01 15.27 0.81
C ASP A 10 -3.83 16.07 0.20
N PHE A 11 -2.63 15.47 0.17
CA PHE A 11 -1.44 15.92 -0.56
C PHE A 11 -1.68 16.17 -2.06
N GLU A 12 -2.53 15.38 -2.73
CA GLU A 12 -2.80 15.51 -4.17
C GLU A 12 -3.74 16.68 -4.49
N ARG A 13 -4.57 17.16 -3.53
CA ARG A 13 -5.44 18.34 -3.74
C ARG A 13 -4.69 19.68 -3.74
N GLY A 14 -3.46 19.72 -3.22
CA GLY A 14 -2.71 20.96 -2.98
C GLY A 14 -1.53 21.23 -3.93
N MET A 15 -1.33 20.43 -4.98
CA MET A 15 -0.12 20.50 -5.81
C MET A 15 -0.09 21.60 -6.87
N HIS A 16 -1.16 22.39 -7.03
CA HIS A 16 -1.23 23.42 -8.08
C HIS A 16 -0.42 24.68 -7.78
N ASN A 17 0.29 24.79 -6.65
CA ASN A 17 1.07 25.98 -6.33
C ASN A 17 2.28 25.69 -5.42
N ILE A 18 3.27 24.97 -5.94
CA ILE A 18 4.53 24.69 -5.24
C ILE A 18 5.62 25.67 -5.73
N PRO A 19 6.25 26.50 -4.87
CA PRO A 19 7.23 27.48 -5.29
C PRO A 19 8.54 26.87 -5.84
N PRO A 20 9.23 27.48 -6.83
CA PRO A 20 10.39 26.90 -7.52
C PRO A 20 11.60 26.57 -6.62
N TRP A 21 11.76 27.24 -5.48
CA TRP A 21 12.86 26.96 -4.52
C TRP A 21 12.69 25.64 -3.76
N THR A 22 11.59 24.93 -4.00
CA THR A 22 11.38 23.53 -3.60
C THR A 22 12.05 22.51 -4.52
N ALA A 23 12.80 22.97 -5.55
CA ALA A 23 13.58 22.14 -6.48
C ALA A 23 14.69 21.27 -5.84
N GLN A 24 14.61 21.03 -4.53
CA GLN A 24 15.43 20.12 -3.75
C GLN A 24 14.56 19.11 -2.96
N TRP A 25 13.43 18.66 -3.51
CA TRP A 25 12.59 17.65 -2.86
C TRP A 25 13.16 16.24 -3.04
N SER A 26 14.14 15.97 -2.16
CA SER A 26 14.95 14.75 -1.99
C SER A 26 15.75 14.31 -3.24
N PRO A 27 16.94 14.90 -3.46
CA PRO A 27 17.84 14.53 -4.56
C PRO A 27 18.39 13.09 -4.51
N ALA A 28 18.14 12.35 -3.42
CA ALA A 28 18.82 11.08 -3.15
C ALA A 28 18.30 9.87 -3.94
N LEU A 29 17.08 9.94 -4.47
CA LEU A 29 16.41 8.86 -5.20
C LEU A 29 15.82 9.41 -6.50
N ASN A 30 16.37 8.96 -7.64
CA ASN A 30 15.85 9.29 -8.96
C ASN A 30 14.55 8.51 -9.27
N ASP A 31 13.89 8.82 -10.38
CA ASP A 31 12.62 8.18 -10.74
C ASP A 31 12.73 6.66 -10.96
N ARG A 32 13.90 6.18 -11.39
CA ARG A 32 14.16 4.74 -11.51
C ARG A 32 14.17 4.07 -10.14
N ASP A 33 14.81 4.70 -9.17
CA ASP A 33 14.88 4.19 -7.82
C ASP A 33 13.53 4.28 -7.10
N ARG A 34 12.75 5.35 -7.36
CA ARG A 34 11.37 5.47 -6.85
C ARG A 34 10.47 4.36 -7.39
N ARG A 35 10.57 4.04 -8.69
CA ARG A 35 9.89 2.88 -9.29
C ARG A 35 10.35 1.54 -8.70
N ARG A 36 11.64 1.40 -8.40
CA ARG A 36 12.16 0.21 -7.70
C ARG A 36 11.59 0.11 -6.29
N LEU A 37 11.56 1.21 -5.54
CA LEU A 37 10.99 1.27 -4.20
C LEU A 37 9.51 0.88 -4.19
N GLN A 38 8.71 1.34 -5.15
CA GLN A 38 7.31 0.90 -5.31
C GLN A 38 7.20 -0.60 -5.53
N ARG A 39 8.06 -1.20 -6.38
CA ARG A 39 8.05 -2.65 -6.61
C ARG A 39 8.38 -3.46 -5.35
N VAL A 40 9.37 -3.02 -4.59
CA VAL A 40 9.77 -3.64 -3.30
C VAL A 40 8.61 -3.60 -2.28
N VAL A 41 7.91 -2.48 -2.19
CA VAL A 41 6.76 -2.36 -1.29
C VAL A 41 5.59 -3.21 -1.76
N ASN A 42 5.32 -3.25 -3.07
CA ASN A 42 4.19 -3.99 -3.62
C ASN A 42 4.40 -5.51 -3.62
N SER A 43 5.65 -6.00 -3.64
CA SER A 43 5.95 -7.44 -3.52
C SER A 43 5.71 -7.96 -2.10
N ASN A 44 5.99 -7.14 -1.07
CA ASN A 44 5.74 -7.48 0.32
C ASN A 44 5.11 -6.29 1.07
N GLY A 45 3.78 -6.20 1.04
CA GLY A 45 3.02 -5.15 1.73
C GLY A 45 3.14 -5.16 3.27
N GLN A 46 3.79 -6.16 3.86
CA GLN A 46 4.04 -6.26 5.30
C GLN A 46 5.51 -6.04 5.67
N ALA A 47 6.38 -5.74 4.70
CA ALA A 47 7.79 -5.51 4.95
C ALA A 47 8.01 -4.31 5.89
N THR A 48 8.89 -4.50 6.86
CA THR A 48 9.31 -3.41 7.76
C THR A 48 10.17 -2.42 6.99
N LEU A 49 10.21 -1.18 7.46
CA LEU A 49 11.03 -0.14 6.84
C LEU A 49 12.53 -0.53 6.79
N ARG A 50 13.04 -1.29 7.76
CA ARG A 50 14.42 -1.80 7.75
C ARG A 50 14.63 -2.84 6.66
N GLN A 51 13.68 -3.76 6.46
CA GLN A 51 13.73 -4.75 5.37
C GLN A 51 13.69 -4.06 4.00
N ILE A 52 12.77 -3.11 3.81
CA ILE A 52 12.70 -2.30 2.58
C ILE A 52 14.02 -1.55 2.33
N THR A 53 14.62 -1.00 3.38
CA THR A 53 15.90 -0.28 3.28
C THR A 53 17.06 -1.23 2.92
N ALA A 54 17.11 -2.42 3.52
CA ALA A 54 18.12 -3.42 3.19
C ALA A 54 18.00 -3.84 1.72
N GLU A 55 16.78 -4.11 1.25
CA GLU A 55 16.51 -4.54 -0.13
C GLU A 55 16.85 -3.45 -1.15
N ILE A 56 16.49 -2.18 -0.89
CA ILE A 56 16.82 -1.08 -1.80
C ILE A 56 18.33 -0.77 -1.83
N ASN A 57 19.08 -1.14 -0.79
CA ASN A 57 20.53 -0.95 -0.74
C ASN A 57 21.31 -2.08 -1.43
N VAL A 58 20.69 -3.25 -1.67
CA VAL A 58 21.34 -4.34 -2.42
C VAL A 58 21.83 -3.85 -3.79
N GLY A 59 23.14 -4.00 -4.03
CA GLY A 59 23.80 -3.64 -5.29
C GLY A 59 23.96 -2.14 -5.53
N ARG A 60 23.73 -1.29 -4.52
CA ARG A 60 23.87 0.17 -4.64
C ARG A 60 25.28 0.60 -4.23
N THR A 61 25.88 1.52 -4.98
CA THR A 61 27.20 2.09 -4.64
C THR A 61 27.17 2.95 -3.38
N ARG A 62 26.03 3.59 -3.10
CA ARG A 62 25.80 4.42 -1.92
C ARG A 62 24.51 4.03 -1.24
N ASP A 63 24.63 3.52 -0.03
CA ASP A 63 23.48 3.12 0.78
C ASP A 63 22.57 4.29 1.14
N LEU A 64 21.28 3.99 1.14
CA LEU A 64 20.24 4.89 1.59
C LEU A 64 19.97 4.69 3.07
N SER A 65 19.82 5.80 3.78
CA SER A 65 19.34 5.76 5.14
C SER A 65 17.85 5.38 5.19
N VAL A 66 17.45 4.74 6.28
CA VAL A 66 16.04 4.47 6.63
C VAL A 66 15.18 5.74 6.55
N ARG A 67 15.74 6.90 6.94
CA ARG A 67 15.05 8.20 6.90
C ARG A 67 14.78 8.66 5.46
N THR A 68 15.73 8.44 4.55
CA THR A 68 15.59 8.75 3.13
C THR A 68 14.49 7.90 2.49
N VAL A 69 14.49 6.59 2.79
CA VAL A 69 13.47 5.66 2.30
C VAL A 69 12.09 6.07 2.81
N ARG A 70 11.93 6.36 4.11
CA ARG A 70 10.65 6.80 4.70
C ARG A 70 10.08 8.04 4.02
N ARG A 71 10.91 9.06 3.77
CA ARG A 71 10.47 10.30 3.11
C ARG A 71 9.97 10.04 1.69
N ASN A 72 10.66 9.18 0.95
CA ASN A 72 10.25 8.83 -0.42
C ASN A 72 8.98 7.97 -0.43
N LEU A 73 8.81 7.08 0.53
CA LEU A 73 7.55 6.34 0.69
C LEU A 73 6.37 7.29 0.96
N ALA A 74 6.53 8.25 1.87
CA ALA A 74 5.51 9.25 2.15
C ALA A 74 5.18 10.12 0.92
N PHE A 75 6.21 10.55 0.18
CA PHE A 75 6.03 11.27 -1.08
C PHE A 75 5.24 10.47 -2.12
N LEU A 76 5.45 9.15 -2.18
CA LEU A 76 4.73 8.25 -3.07
C LEU A 76 3.33 7.86 -2.55
N GLY A 77 2.89 8.43 -1.42
CA GLY A 77 1.57 8.16 -0.82
C GLY A 77 1.52 6.91 0.07
N TYR A 78 2.65 6.29 0.39
CA TYR A 78 2.68 5.14 1.29
C TYR A 78 2.74 5.58 2.76
N SER A 79 1.85 4.99 3.57
CA SER A 79 1.82 5.14 5.01
C SER A 79 1.90 3.78 5.70
N SER A 80 2.36 3.77 6.95
CA SER A 80 2.35 2.55 7.76
C SER A 80 0.92 2.28 8.26
N ARG A 81 0.42 1.05 8.07
CA ARG A 81 -0.88 0.62 8.57
C ARG A 81 -0.75 -0.71 9.30
N ARG A 82 -1.47 -0.86 10.42
CA ARG A 82 -1.59 -2.14 11.11
C ARG A 82 -2.57 -3.03 10.33
N PRO A 83 -2.21 -4.29 9.98
CA PRO A 83 -3.15 -5.22 9.39
C PRO A 83 -4.35 -5.43 10.31
N THR A 84 -5.56 -5.47 9.75
CA THR A 84 -6.76 -5.84 10.51
C THR A 84 -6.64 -7.29 10.96
N ARG A 85 -6.83 -7.54 12.26
CA ARG A 85 -6.85 -8.90 12.81
C ARG A 85 -8.14 -9.58 12.38
N VAL A 86 -8.03 -10.53 11.45
CA VAL A 86 -9.14 -11.37 10.99
C VAL A 86 -8.82 -12.83 11.29
N PRO A 87 -9.82 -13.67 11.62
CA PRO A 87 -9.58 -15.10 11.78
C PRO A 87 -9.06 -15.69 10.47
N LEU A 88 -8.15 -16.66 10.59
CA LEU A 88 -7.62 -17.34 9.42
C LEU A 88 -8.73 -18.20 8.79
N LEU A 89 -9.13 -17.86 7.57
CA LEU A 89 -10.07 -18.66 6.81
C LEU A 89 -9.33 -19.83 6.17
N THR A 90 -9.78 -21.05 6.48
CA THR A 90 -9.43 -22.26 5.73
C THR A 90 -10.02 -22.18 4.31
N GLU A 91 -9.51 -23.01 3.40
CA GLU A 91 -10.01 -23.01 2.01
C GLU A 91 -11.50 -23.33 1.93
N ARG A 92 -11.97 -24.30 2.75
CA ARG A 92 -13.39 -24.63 2.88
C ARG A 92 -14.24 -23.41 3.23
N HIS A 93 -13.80 -22.60 4.21
CA HIS A 93 -14.53 -21.41 4.62
C HIS A 93 -14.60 -20.37 3.49
N ARG A 94 -13.54 -20.22 2.70
CA ARG A 94 -13.53 -19.28 1.56
C ARG A 94 -14.52 -19.69 0.49
N LEU A 95 -14.53 -20.98 0.13
CA LEU A 95 -15.46 -21.52 -0.87
C LEU A 95 -16.91 -21.38 -0.41
N GLN A 96 -17.22 -21.75 0.83
CA GLN A 96 -18.57 -21.62 1.38
C GLN A 96 -19.06 -20.17 1.43
N ARG A 97 -18.20 -19.23 1.87
CA ARG A 97 -18.54 -17.81 1.88
C ARG A 97 -18.77 -17.28 0.47
N LEU A 98 -17.96 -17.72 -0.50
CA LEU A 98 -18.09 -17.30 -1.89
C LEU A 98 -19.35 -17.87 -2.56
N SER A 99 -19.67 -19.14 -2.34
CA SER A 99 -20.90 -19.74 -2.89
C SER A 99 -22.13 -19.03 -2.32
N TRP A 100 -22.16 -18.84 -1.00
CA TRP A 100 -23.23 -18.14 -0.33
C TRP A 100 -23.41 -16.72 -0.88
N ALA A 101 -22.32 -15.94 -0.98
CA ALA A 101 -22.39 -14.58 -1.54
C ALA A 101 -22.88 -14.55 -2.99
N ARG A 102 -22.55 -15.56 -3.81
CA ARG A 102 -23.02 -15.65 -5.21
C ARG A 102 -24.51 -15.98 -5.29
N GLU A 103 -24.97 -16.92 -4.48
CA GLU A 103 -26.38 -17.31 -4.40
C GLU A 103 -27.27 -16.13 -3.94
N HIS A 104 -26.72 -15.24 -3.12
CA HIS A 104 -27.46 -14.17 -2.43
C HIS A 104 -27.17 -12.77 -3.01
N ILE A 105 -26.47 -12.67 -4.15
CA ILE A 105 -26.08 -11.37 -4.76
C ILE A 105 -27.29 -10.50 -5.16
N GLY A 106 -28.41 -11.15 -5.48
CA GLY A 106 -29.64 -10.50 -5.95
C GLY A 106 -30.66 -10.24 -4.85
N TRP A 107 -30.34 -10.52 -3.59
CA TRP A 107 -31.28 -10.38 -2.49
C TRP A 107 -31.69 -8.91 -2.25
N SER A 108 -32.99 -8.73 -2.10
CA SER A 108 -33.65 -7.49 -1.69
C SER A 108 -33.43 -7.22 -0.20
N LEU A 109 -33.56 -5.95 0.21
CA LEU A 109 -33.38 -5.55 1.62
C LEU A 109 -34.32 -6.30 2.58
N ASP A 110 -35.50 -6.71 2.13
CA ASP A 110 -36.44 -7.46 2.97
C ASP A 110 -36.00 -8.91 3.16
N GLU A 111 -35.42 -9.55 2.14
CA GLU A 111 -34.78 -10.87 2.28
C GLU A 111 -33.57 -10.81 3.22
N TRP A 112 -32.76 -9.74 3.17
CA TRP A 112 -31.66 -9.53 4.12
C TRP A 112 -32.12 -9.41 5.57
N LYS A 113 -33.27 -8.79 5.84
CA LYS A 113 -33.81 -8.63 7.20
C LYS A 113 -34.23 -9.95 7.83
N THR A 114 -34.60 -10.96 7.04
CA THR A 114 -35.02 -12.27 7.56
C THR A 114 -33.88 -13.10 8.15
N LEU A 115 -32.62 -12.72 7.90
CA LEU A 115 -31.45 -13.39 8.47
C LEU A 115 -30.99 -12.82 9.82
N ALA A 116 -31.53 -11.66 10.22
CA ALA A 116 -31.17 -10.95 11.45
C ALA A 116 -32.01 -11.41 12.64
#